data_AF-A0A6P0PWE9-F1
#
_entry.id   AF-A0A6P0PWE9-F1
#
_cell.length_a   1.000
_cell.length_b   1.000
_cell.length_c   1.000
_cell.angle_alpha   90.00
_cell.angle_beta   90.00
_cell.angle_gamma   90.00
#
_symmetry.space_group_name_H-M   'P 1'
#
loop_
_entity.id
_entity.type
_entity.pdbx_description
1 polymer ?
#
loop_
_entity_poly.entity_id
_entity_poly.type
_entity_poly.pdbx_seq_one_letter_code
_entity_poly.pdbx_strand_id
1 'polypeptide(L)'
;MKPRIDRLVAASPFVLCSLLAATTALGQITPDNTVGNERSVVTPNVDVNGNLADLIEGGAIRESNLFHSFQDFNVAEFGRVYFANPAGIENILSRVTGGNVSNILGTLGVLGNANLFLINPNGIVFGPNSILDIGGSFFGSTADSVLFEDGTVFSAKNPNGKPLLTINIPSGLQYGSNPGSITNQSSLFQVPNGQTLGLIGGDINIPGGNLTATDGRIELGSVGSNSVVNLTPKDTSFVLDYSGVQEFQDISLSERAIVITSGEGGGSIQVQGANVTLRDRSFVFARTNGSGSGGRIVVKASHLSLEGGSRITTDVLGSGQGGDLIVNATESVRVIGVSADGNFSLLGARVFPGATGNGGDLSITTGQLMVSDGAIVSARTFGEGDGGDLTVDADSKVQLIGTSADGRFPNGLFAQTFGTGNSGDVNIATGQLIVKDGAIVSARTFGEGDGGNLTVDADSKVQLIGTSVDSLFPSGLFTQANREATGNAGELKITTGQLMVSDGAQVAARTFGEGDGGNLIVNASEKVQLIGTSADGRFVSGLFTQAQGTGNAGKLLNITTGQLIVSDGPVSARSFEQENSAGEVKINANSIFLNNNGII
;
A
#
# COMPACT_ATOMS: atom_id res chain seq x y z
N MET A 1 -53.66 68.67 -11.71
CA MET A 1 -54.20 68.00 -10.51
C MET A 1 -53.58 66.60 -10.45
N LYS A 2 -53.04 66.23 -9.28
CA LYS A 2 -52.37 64.97 -8.83
C LYS A 2 -52.93 63.63 -9.42
N PRO A 3 -52.28 62.45 -9.23
CA PRO A 3 -50.84 62.07 -9.03
C PRO A 3 -50.43 60.67 -9.63
N ARG A 4 -49.24 60.17 -9.20
CA ARG A 4 -48.72 58.76 -9.09
C ARG A 4 -47.99 58.15 -10.31
N ILE A 5 -46.66 57.99 -10.29
CA ILE A 5 -45.75 57.06 -9.55
C ILE A 5 -45.86 55.60 -10.06
N ASP A 6 -44.82 55.14 -10.76
CA ASP A 6 -44.00 53.97 -10.43
C ASP A 6 -43.04 53.61 -11.57
N ARG A 7 -41.73 53.66 -11.34
CA ARG A 7 -40.79 52.65 -11.86
C ARG A 7 -39.44 52.68 -11.12
N LEU A 8 -39.22 51.55 -10.49
CA LEU A 8 -38.03 51.05 -9.81
C LEU A 8 -36.80 51.04 -10.74
N VAL A 9 -35.70 51.66 -10.31
CA VAL A 9 -34.34 51.23 -10.62
C VAL A 9 -33.55 51.35 -9.32
N ALA A 10 -33.35 50.23 -8.63
CA ALA A 10 -32.42 50.14 -7.50
C ALA A 10 -31.08 49.65 -8.04
N ALA A 11 -30.12 50.56 -8.13
CA ALA A 11 -28.72 50.25 -8.32
C ALA A 11 -28.15 49.67 -7.01
N SER A 12 -27.37 48.61 -7.16
CA SER A 12 -26.74 47.83 -6.10
C SER A 12 -25.72 48.64 -5.28
N PRO A 13 -25.76 48.60 -3.94
CA PRO A 13 -24.62 48.92 -3.12
C PRO A 13 -24.33 47.77 -2.16
N PHE A 14 -23.21 47.06 -2.33
CA PHE A 14 -22.39 46.54 -1.23
C PHE A 14 -21.16 45.83 -1.82
N VAL A 15 -20.18 46.64 -2.25
CA VAL A 15 -18.78 46.22 -2.20
C VAL A 15 -18.38 46.42 -0.74
N LEU A 16 -18.57 45.39 0.09
CA LEU A 16 -17.95 45.33 1.41
C LEU A 16 -16.72 44.44 1.27
N CYS A 17 -15.56 45.07 1.44
CA CYS A 17 -14.26 44.45 1.49
C CYS A 17 -14.27 43.22 2.41
N SER A 18 -14.10 42.02 1.83
CA SER A 18 -13.59 40.87 2.56
C SER A 18 -12.07 41.03 2.69
N LEU A 19 -11.64 41.98 3.54
CA LEU A 19 -10.39 41.84 4.28
C LEU A 19 -10.66 40.77 5.34
N LEU A 20 -10.68 39.50 4.92
CA LEU A 20 -10.29 38.44 5.83
C LEU A 20 -8.84 38.76 6.16
N ALA A 21 -8.61 39.23 7.38
CA ALA A 21 -7.28 39.27 7.94
C ALA A 21 -6.75 37.84 7.86
N ALA A 22 -5.90 37.57 6.87
CA ALA A 22 -4.89 36.56 7.01
C ALA A 22 -4.08 36.99 8.23
N THR A 23 -4.44 36.48 9.41
CA THR A 23 -3.50 36.48 10.51
C THR A 23 -2.36 35.62 10.02
N THR A 24 -1.30 36.24 9.50
CA THR A 24 -0.02 35.58 9.41
C THR A 24 0.26 35.10 10.82
N ALA A 25 0.10 33.80 11.07
CA ALA A 25 0.49 33.22 12.33
C ALA A 25 1.97 33.55 12.48
N LEU A 26 2.29 34.51 13.34
CA LEU A 26 3.68 34.76 13.70
C LEU A 26 4.21 33.42 14.21
N GLY A 27 5.37 33.00 13.71
CA GLY A 27 6.08 31.87 14.31
C GLY A 27 6.21 32.16 15.80
N GLN A 28 5.57 31.35 16.62
CA GLN A 28 5.52 31.55 18.06
C GLN A 28 6.04 30.28 18.71
N ILE A 29 7.26 30.37 19.24
CA ILE A 29 7.85 29.37 20.13
C ILE A 29 7.96 30.01 21.50
N THR A 30 7.18 29.51 22.43
CA THR A 30 7.12 30.04 23.80
C THR A 30 7.51 28.92 24.77
N PRO A 31 8.74 28.94 25.31
CA PRO A 31 9.13 28.02 26.37
C PRO A 31 8.21 28.11 27.58
N ASP A 32 7.99 26.97 28.24
CA ASP A 32 7.33 26.94 29.55
C ASP A 32 8.36 26.66 30.67
N ASN A 33 7.88 26.59 31.91
CA ASN A 33 8.73 26.38 33.10
C ASN A 33 8.64 24.95 33.66
N THR A 34 8.09 24.00 32.90
CA THR A 34 7.73 22.67 33.41
C THR A 34 8.87 21.66 33.39
N VAL A 35 10.03 22.02 32.84
CA VAL A 35 11.32 21.32 33.03
C VAL A 35 12.14 21.91 34.19
N GLY A 36 11.53 22.74 35.03
CA GLY A 36 12.13 23.27 36.25
C GLY A 36 13.14 24.40 36.00
N ASN A 37 14.33 24.28 36.60
CA ASN A 37 15.39 25.28 36.47
C ASN A 37 16.20 25.15 35.17
N GLU A 38 16.10 24.00 34.50
CA GLU A 38 16.77 23.67 33.24
C GLU A 38 15.87 24.05 32.06
N ARG A 39 15.48 25.33 32.01
CA ARG A 39 14.45 25.81 31.07
C ARG A 39 14.92 25.74 29.62
N SER A 40 13.96 25.53 28.73
CA SER A 40 14.18 25.75 27.29
C SER A 40 14.33 27.25 27.04
N VAL A 41 15.29 27.62 26.20
CA VAL A 41 15.60 29.02 25.86
C VAL A 41 15.50 29.16 24.36
N VAL A 42 14.81 30.20 23.89
CA VAL A 42 14.74 30.55 22.46
C VAL A 42 15.52 31.85 22.27
N THR A 43 16.61 31.76 21.51
CA THR A 43 17.43 32.91 21.11
C THR A 43 17.09 33.24 19.65
N PRO A 44 16.32 34.31 19.39
CA PRO A 44 15.89 34.63 18.04
C PRO A 44 17.00 35.24 17.19
N ASN A 45 16.92 35.07 15.87
CA ASN A 45 17.82 35.68 14.88
C ASN A 45 19.33 35.38 15.09
N VAL A 46 19.66 34.14 15.43
CA VAL A 46 21.04 33.65 15.46
C VAL A 46 21.46 33.22 14.05
N ASP A 47 22.73 33.45 13.69
CA ASP A 47 23.29 32.93 12.45
C ASP A 47 23.50 31.41 12.56
N VAL A 48 22.74 30.65 11.78
CA VAL A 48 22.85 29.21 11.64
C VAL A 48 23.12 28.87 10.17
N ASN A 49 24.33 28.41 9.90
CA ASN A 49 24.81 28.05 8.56
C ASN A 49 24.65 29.21 7.54
N GLY A 50 24.95 30.44 7.96
CA GLY A 50 24.99 31.64 7.12
C GLY A 50 23.62 32.32 6.93
N ASN A 51 22.58 31.89 7.65
CA ASN A 51 21.24 32.46 7.57
C ASN A 51 20.64 32.58 8.98
N LEU A 52 19.77 33.56 9.19
CA LEU A 52 19.11 33.76 10.48
C LEU A 52 18.15 32.61 10.80
N ALA A 53 18.11 32.23 12.07
CA ALA A 53 17.19 31.25 12.64
C ALA A 53 16.94 31.54 14.12
N ASP A 54 15.84 31.03 14.67
CA ASP A 54 15.66 30.94 16.10
C ASP A 54 16.39 29.69 16.62
N LEU A 55 17.28 29.88 17.59
CA LEU A 55 18.05 28.81 18.19
C LEU A 55 17.42 28.42 19.53
N ILE A 56 17.15 27.12 19.70
CA ILE A 56 16.65 26.53 20.93
C ILE A 56 17.82 25.95 21.70
N GLU A 57 18.06 26.46 22.91
CA GLU A 57 19.12 26.06 23.83
C GLU A 57 18.53 25.74 25.22
N GLY A 58 19.42 25.45 26.18
CA GLY A 58 19.02 25.05 27.53
C GLY A 58 18.39 23.66 27.53
N GLY A 59 17.33 23.46 28.31
CA GLY A 59 16.70 22.16 28.49
C GLY A 59 17.39 21.29 29.54
N ALA A 60 16.70 20.25 29.99
CA ALA A 60 17.22 19.30 30.97
C ALA A 60 17.96 18.17 30.26
N ILE A 61 19.20 17.89 30.66
CA ILE A 61 19.99 16.78 30.10
C ILE A 61 19.97 15.61 31.08
N ARG A 62 19.59 14.42 30.61
CA ARG A 62 19.73 13.16 31.36
C ARG A 62 20.34 12.12 30.43
N GLU A 63 21.57 11.73 30.73
CA GLU A 63 22.37 10.84 29.89
C GLU A 63 22.42 11.35 28.44
N SER A 64 22.03 10.55 27.45
CA SER A 64 22.01 10.96 26.03
C SER A 64 20.71 11.65 25.59
N ASN A 65 19.82 12.01 26.53
CA ASN A 65 18.54 12.66 26.24
C ASN A 65 18.53 14.13 26.67
N LEU A 66 18.06 15.01 25.77
CA LEU A 66 17.83 16.43 26.02
C LEU A 66 16.32 16.73 25.97
N PHE A 67 15.78 17.29 27.06
CA PHE A 67 14.35 17.55 27.22
C PHE A 67 14.01 19.03 27.09
N HIS A 68 13.09 19.35 26.18
CA HIS A 68 12.53 20.67 25.97
C HIS A 68 11.02 20.71 26.18
N SER A 69 10.51 21.84 26.67
CA SER A 69 9.08 22.03 26.92
C SER A 69 8.63 23.43 26.55
N PHE A 70 7.52 23.49 25.83
CA PHE A 70 6.97 24.72 25.28
C PHE A 70 5.49 24.82 25.58
N GLN A 71 5.03 26.02 25.89
CA GLN A 71 3.61 26.35 25.89
C GLN A 71 3.05 26.32 24.47
N ASP A 72 3.79 26.91 23.52
CA ASP A 72 3.44 26.98 22.10
C ASP A 72 4.67 26.70 21.26
N PHE A 73 4.51 25.96 20.16
CA PHE A 73 5.59 25.65 19.22
C PHE A 73 5.08 25.71 17.78
N ASN A 74 5.31 26.86 17.14
CA ASN A 74 4.94 27.13 15.75
C ASN A 74 6.14 27.71 15.00
N VAL A 75 6.39 27.21 13.79
CA VAL A 75 7.42 27.73 12.88
C VAL A 75 6.71 28.47 11.76
N ALA A 76 6.97 29.77 11.63
CA ALA A 76 6.38 30.59 10.58
C ALA A 76 6.82 30.13 9.18
N GLU A 77 6.07 30.52 8.16
CA GLU A 77 6.44 30.27 6.78
C GLU A 77 7.81 30.90 6.48
N PHE A 78 8.71 30.13 5.86
CA PHE A 78 10.12 30.50 5.65
C PHE A 78 10.96 30.78 6.91
N GLY A 79 10.35 30.69 8.10
CA GLY A 79 11.06 30.75 9.38
C GLY A 79 11.97 29.53 9.54
N ARG A 80 13.05 29.69 10.32
CA ARG A 80 14.01 28.63 10.59
C ARG A 80 14.19 28.49 12.08
N VAL A 81 14.08 27.27 12.58
CA VAL A 81 14.22 26.94 14.00
C VAL A 81 15.16 25.77 14.12
N TYR A 82 16.16 25.88 15.01
CA TYR A 82 17.12 24.81 15.26
C TYR A 82 17.22 24.49 16.74
N PHE A 83 17.23 23.20 17.07
CA PHE A 83 17.68 22.75 18.38
C PHE A 83 19.20 22.66 18.40
N ALA A 84 19.82 23.24 19.44
CA ALA A 84 21.22 22.96 19.73
C ALA A 84 21.38 21.46 20.07
N ASN A 85 22.51 20.87 19.67
CA ASN A 85 22.84 19.49 20.00
C ASN A 85 24.16 19.42 20.79
N PRO A 86 24.13 19.56 22.12
CA PRO A 86 25.32 19.41 22.96
C PRO A 86 26.00 18.05 22.78
N ALA A 87 27.30 17.98 23.07
CA ALA A 87 28.05 16.73 22.94
C ALA A 87 27.45 15.61 23.82
N GLY A 88 27.31 14.42 23.23
CA GLY A 88 26.78 13.23 23.91
C GLY A 88 25.24 13.09 23.87
N ILE A 89 24.52 14.05 23.29
CA ILE A 89 23.07 13.95 23.10
C ILE A 89 22.75 13.17 21.82
N GLU A 90 21.92 12.15 21.98
CA GLU A 90 21.41 11.27 20.92
C GLU A 90 19.94 11.52 20.65
N ASN A 91 19.14 11.91 21.64
CA ASN A 91 17.71 12.21 21.46
C ASN A 91 17.35 13.56 22.07
N ILE A 92 16.63 14.37 21.29
CA ILE A 92 16.02 15.62 21.71
C ILE A 92 14.52 15.37 21.81
N LEU A 93 13.97 15.49 23.00
CA LEU A 93 12.56 15.26 23.30
C LEU A 93 11.87 16.60 23.60
N SER A 94 10.99 17.01 22.70
CA SER A 94 10.27 18.27 22.77
C SER A 94 8.78 18.03 22.95
N ARG A 95 8.18 18.67 23.95
CA ARG A 95 6.73 18.61 24.20
C ARG A 95 6.07 19.98 24.14
N VAL A 96 4.81 20.00 23.69
CA VAL A 96 3.94 21.18 23.76
C VAL A 96 2.88 20.97 24.85
N THR A 97 2.89 21.80 25.88
CA THR A 97 2.00 21.71 27.05
C THR A 97 0.75 22.58 26.94
N GLY A 98 0.75 23.54 26.02
CA GLY A 98 -0.42 24.39 25.75
C GLY A 98 -1.53 23.68 24.98
N GLY A 99 -2.59 24.43 24.68
CA GLY A 99 -3.79 23.93 24.00
C GLY A 99 -3.79 24.11 22.48
N ASN A 100 -2.74 24.69 21.90
CA ASN A 100 -2.70 25.04 20.49
C ASN A 100 -2.05 23.93 19.64
N VAL A 101 -2.51 23.81 18.39
CA VAL A 101 -1.89 22.99 17.34
C VAL A 101 -0.52 23.58 16.97
N SER A 102 0.46 22.71 16.67
CA SER A 102 1.75 23.12 16.13
C SER A 102 1.70 23.28 14.62
N ASN A 103 1.80 24.51 14.13
CA ASN A 103 1.94 24.83 12.72
C ASN A 103 3.43 24.97 12.39
N ILE A 104 3.97 24.00 11.66
CA ILE A 104 5.36 23.96 11.20
C ILE A 104 5.34 24.31 9.72
N LEU A 105 5.55 25.58 9.39
CA LEU A 105 5.43 26.10 8.02
C LEU A 105 6.79 26.43 7.38
N GLY A 106 7.87 26.30 8.14
CA GLY A 106 9.25 26.57 7.70
C GLY A 106 10.22 25.44 8.08
N THR A 107 11.50 25.78 8.27
CA THR A 107 12.54 24.79 8.59
C THR A 107 12.55 24.44 10.08
N LEU A 108 12.48 23.15 10.37
CA LEU A 108 12.70 22.55 11.69
C LEU A 108 13.99 21.74 11.64
N GLY A 109 15.00 22.12 12.42
CA GLY A 109 16.31 21.50 12.36
C GLY A 109 16.95 21.18 13.70
N VAL A 110 18.06 20.43 13.62
CA VAL A 110 18.92 20.07 14.75
C VAL A 110 20.37 20.35 14.35
N LEU A 111 21.13 21.04 15.19
CA LEU A 111 22.56 21.33 14.95
C LEU A 111 23.44 20.12 15.29
N GLY A 112 23.21 19.00 14.61
CA GLY A 112 23.93 17.75 14.81
C GLY A 112 23.09 16.54 14.41
N ASN A 113 23.45 15.37 14.94
CA ASN A 113 22.89 14.09 14.52
C ASN A 113 21.87 13.49 15.51
N ALA A 114 21.46 14.23 16.54
CA ALA A 114 20.46 13.74 17.46
C ALA A 114 19.10 13.53 16.77
N ASN A 115 18.39 12.49 17.21
CA ASN A 115 17.00 12.26 16.86
C ASN A 115 16.13 13.36 17.46
N LEU A 116 15.07 13.76 16.77
CA LEU A 116 14.10 14.75 17.27
C LEU A 116 12.73 14.12 17.44
N PHE A 117 12.22 14.14 18.67
CA PHE A 117 10.85 13.82 19.02
C PHE A 117 10.11 15.12 19.31
N LEU A 118 9.04 15.41 18.56
CA LEU A 118 8.15 16.53 18.81
C LEU A 118 6.75 15.98 19.10
N ILE A 119 6.29 16.13 20.35
CA ILE A 119 4.94 15.74 20.77
C ILE A 119 4.04 16.95 21.03
N ASN A 120 2.85 16.95 20.42
CA ASN A 120 1.79 17.90 20.70
C ASN A 120 0.42 17.20 20.66
N PRO A 121 -0.21 16.94 21.82
CA PRO A 121 -1.52 16.26 21.89
C PRO A 121 -2.65 16.90 21.08
N ASN A 122 -2.55 18.20 20.81
CA ASN A 122 -3.62 18.94 20.13
C ASN A 122 -3.55 18.80 18.60
N GLY A 123 -2.42 18.32 18.06
CA GLY A 123 -2.21 18.14 16.62
C GLY A 123 -0.97 18.86 16.08
N ILE A 124 -0.54 18.44 14.89
CA ILE A 124 0.62 18.99 14.18
C ILE A 124 0.28 19.17 12.70
N VAL A 125 0.62 20.33 12.13
CA VAL A 125 0.47 20.65 10.72
C VAL A 125 1.83 21.00 10.14
N PHE A 126 2.31 20.22 9.19
CA PHE A 126 3.48 20.51 8.37
C PHE A 126 3.01 21.12 7.04
N GLY A 127 3.30 22.40 6.84
CA GLY A 127 2.85 23.15 5.66
C GLY A 127 3.64 22.83 4.38
N PRO A 128 3.22 23.34 3.21
CA PRO A 128 3.87 23.04 1.92
C PRO A 128 5.38 23.36 1.86
N ASN A 129 5.79 24.38 2.62
CA ASN A 129 7.17 24.89 2.69
C ASN A 129 7.95 24.35 3.91
N SER A 130 7.38 23.42 4.68
CA SER A 130 8.06 22.87 5.84
C SER A 130 9.19 21.95 5.41
N ILE A 131 10.35 22.08 6.06
CA ILE A 131 11.56 21.32 5.74
C ILE A 131 12.13 20.76 7.05
N LEU A 132 12.58 19.51 7.02
CA LEU A 132 13.45 18.97 8.07
C LEU A 132 14.92 19.20 7.71
N ASP A 133 15.68 19.78 8.64
CA ASP A 133 17.14 19.90 8.55
C ASP A 133 17.78 19.24 9.78
N ILE A 134 17.72 17.91 9.80
CA ILE A 134 18.03 17.07 10.96
C ILE A 134 19.03 15.98 10.54
N GLY A 135 20.02 15.69 11.37
CA GLY A 135 21.02 14.64 11.12
C GLY A 135 20.66 13.22 11.62
N GLY A 136 19.60 13.10 12.44
CA GLY A 136 19.08 11.83 12.97
C GLY A 136 17.66 11.50 12.50
N SER A 137 16.98 10.62 13.23
CA SER A 137 15.58 10.26 13.03
C SER A 137 14.62 11.36 13.50
N PHE A 138 13.42 11.42 12.94
CA PHE A 138 12.38 12.38 13.30
C PHE A 138 11.07 11.68 13.68
N PHE A 139 10.45 12.12 14.77
CA PHE A 139 9.13 11.67 15.21
C PHE A 139 8.23 12.88 15.48
N GLY A 140 7.21 13.07 14.65
CA GLY A 140 6.09 13.97 14.93
C GLY A 140 4.93 13.16 15.52
N SER A 141 4.50 13.49 16.73
CA SER A 141 3.46 12.70 17.39
C SER A 141 2.45 13.55 18.17
N THR A 142 1.23 13.05 18.30
CA THR A 142 0.19 13.66 19.17
C THR A 142 0.02 12.90 20.47
N ALA A 143 1.06 12.21 20.92
CA ALA A 143 1.11 11.56 22.21
C ALA A 143 1.03 12.56 23.36
N ASP A 144 0.37 12.16 24.43
CA ASP A 144 0.35 12.88 25.71
C ASP A 144 1.68 12.76 26.43
N SER A 145 2.47 11.71 26.16
CA SER A 145 3.78 11.53 26.78
C SER A 145 4.69 10.56 26.03
N VAL A 146 6.00 10.74 26.25
CA VAL A 146 7.03 9.76 25.93
C VAL A 146 7.32 8.90 27.16
N LEU A 147 7.42 7.58 26.95
CA LEU A 147 7.67 6.56 27.96
C LEU A 147 9.12 6.07 27.92
N PHE A 148 9.66 5.71 29.07
CA PHE A 148 11.02 5.17 29.23
C PHE A 148 11.03 3.83 29.96
N GLU A 149 12.06 3.02 29.74
CA GLU A 149 12.16 1.64 30.26
C GLU A 149 12.13 1.57 31.80
N ASP A 150 12.61 2.61 32.48
CA ASP A 150 12.63 2.73 33.94
C ASP A 150 11.26 3.11 34.53
N GLY A 151 10.25 3.30 33.68
CA GLY A 151 8.90 3.76 34.04
C GLY A 151 8.77 5.27 34.18
N THR A 152 9.81 6.05 33.86
CA THR A 152 9.72 7.51 33.80
C THR A 152 8.84 7.94 32.62
N VAL A 153 8.11 9.05 32.79
CA VAL A 153 7.16 9.58 31.81
C VAL A 153 7.43 11.07 31.58
N PHE A 154 7.65 11.46 30.34
CA PHE A 154 7.77 12.87 29.93
C PHE A 154 6.47 13.33 29.26
N SER A 155 5.60 14.00 30.02
CA SER A 155 4.21 14.27 29.61
C SER A 155 3.92 15.72 29.23
N ALA A 156 3.22 15.92 28.12
CA ALA A 156 2.62 17.19 27.69
C ALA A 156 1.39 17.58 28.54
N LYS A 157 0.55 16.62 28.95
CA LYS A 157 -0.69 16.87 29.71
C LYS A 157 -0.48 16.98 31.23
N ASN A 158 0.45 16.20 31.78
CA ASN A 158 0.79 16.20 33.21
C ASN A 158 2.27 16.58 33.41
N PRO A 159 2.66 17.83 33.08
CA PRO A 159 4.07 18.18 32.89
C PRO A 159 4.86 18.32 34.19
N ASN A 160 4.19 18.40 35.35
CA ASN A 160 4.78 18.52 36.69
C ASN A 160 4.99 17.16 37.39
N GLY A 161 5.21 16.09 36.62
CA GLY A 161 5.43 14.73 37.13
C GLY A 161 6.72 14.56 37.93
N LYS A 162 7.03 13.30 38.29
CA LYS A 162 8.25 12.94 39.04
C LYS A 162 9.52 13.50 38.34
N PRO A 163 10.53 13.96 39.10
CA PRO A 163 11.77 14.45 38.52
C PRO A 163 12.49 13.36 37.72
N LEU A 164 13.00 13.74 36.56
CA LEU A 164 13.82 12.93 35.67
C LEU A 164 15.18 12.69 36.36
N LEU A 165 15.50 11.49 36.85
CA LEU A 165 16.73 11.24 37.64
C LEU A 165 17.81 10.47 36.86
N THR A 166 17.40 9.49 36.05
CA THR A 166 18.21 8.71 35.10
C THR A 166 17.27 8.27 34.00
N ILE A 167 17.55 8.53 32.73
CA ILE A 167 16.62 8.20 31.65
C ILE A 167 17.39 7.68 30.45
N ASN A 168 17.05 6.46 30.06
CA ASN A 168 17.61 5.76 28.91
C ASN A 168 16.81 6.06 27.62
N ILE A 169 16.93 5.22 26.59
CA ILE A 169 16.32 5.42 25.27
C ILE A 169 14.77 5.46 25.34
N PRO A 170 14.08 6.33 24.58
CA PRO A 170 12.62 6.32 24.48
C PRO A 170 12.08 4.96 24.10
N SER A 171 11.14 4.46 24.91
CA SER A 171 10.58 3.10 24.80
C SER A 171 9.12 3.08 24.32
N GLY A 172 8.44 4.22 24.31
CA GLY A 172 7.05 4.28 23.87
C GLY A 172 6.45 5.68 23.80
N LEU A 173 5.28 5.75 23.18
CA LEU A 173 4.41 6.92 23.08
C LEU A 173 3.05 6.56 23.67
N GLN A 174 2.60 7.33 24.65
CA GLN A 174 1.29 7.14 25.28
C GLN A 174 0.32 8.24 24.87
N TYR A 175 -0.89 7.84 24.51
CA TYR A 175 -1.93 8.68 23.96
C TYR A 175 -3.08 8.87 24.95
N GLY A 176 -3.65 10.07 24.97
CA GLY A 176 -4.80 10.40 25.80
C GLY A 176 -6.12 9.95 25.20
N SER A 177 -7.22 10.47 25.74
CA SER A 177 -8.58 10.11 25.29
C SER A 177 -8.93 10.63 23.89
N ASN A 178 -8.25 11.66 23.39
CA ASN A 178 -8.50 12.24 22.08
C ASN A 178 -7.19 12.74 21.43
N PRO A 179 -6.40 11.83 20.82
CA PRO A 179 -5.21 12.19 20.07
C PRO A 179 -5.54 13.16 18.93
N GLY A 180 -4.83 14.30 18.85
CA GLY A 180 -4.99 15.24 17.75
C GLY A 180 -4.57 14.66 16.39
N SER A 181 -4.97 15.32 15.31
CA SER A 181 -4.58 14.92 13.96
C SER A 181 -3.17 15.39 13.58
N ILE A 182 -2.51 14.68 12.67
CA ILE A 182 -1.29 15.12 11.99
C ILE A 182 -1.62 15.36 10.52
N THR A 183 -1.24 16.53 9.99
CA THR A 183 -1.34 16.84 8.56
C THR A 183 0.04 17.12 7.99
N ASN A 184 0.40 16.49 6.88
CA ASN A 184 1.64 16.77 6.14
C ASN A 184 1.36 17.18 4.69
N GLN A 185 1.70 18.43 4.35
CA GLN A 185 1.59 19.02 3.02
C GLN A 185 2.94 19.33 2.38
N SER A 186 4.04 19.03 3.09
CA SER A 186 5.39 19.40 2.69
C SER A 186 5.75 18.86 1.30
N SER A 187 6.35 19.69 0.46
CA SER A 187 6.88 19.24 -0.83
C SER A 187 8.09 18.30 -0.70
N LEU A 188 8.84 18.39 0.41
CA LEU A 188 9.99 17.54 0.72
C LEU A 188 10.18 17.39 2.24
N PHE A 189 9.60 16.33 2.83
CA PHE A 189 9.88 15.91 4.21
C PHE A 189 10.82 14.72 4.17
N GLN A 190 12.07 14.91 4.57
CA GLN A 190 13.07 13.84 4.46
C GLN A 190 13.96 13.77 5.69
N VAL A 191 14.37 12.55 6.02
CA VAL A 191 15.42 12.27 7.01
C VAL A 191 16.68 11.74 6.30
N PRO A 192 17.85 11.78 6.95
CA PRO A 192 19.08 11.22 6.39
C PRO A 192 19.01 9.71 6.13
N ASN A 193 20.02 9.21 5.41
CA ASN A 193 20.09 7.80 5.05
C ASN A 193 20.07 6.88 6.28
N GLY A 194 19.28 5.81 6.24
CA GLY A 194 19.18 4.83 7.31
C GLY A 194 18.39 5.28 8.56
N GLN A 195 17.82 6.49 8.54
CA GLN A 195 17.07 7.06 9.67
C GLN A 195 15.56 6.78 9.57
N THR A 196 14.85 7.03 10.66
CA THR A 196 13.38 6.85 10.74
C THR A 196 12.66 8.19 10.63
N LEU A 197 11.58 8.20 9.86
CA LEU A 197 10.59 9.27 9.83
C LEU A 197 9.25 8.71 10.32
N GLY A 198 8.85 9.10 11.53
CA GLY A 198 7.62 8.65 12.15
C GLY A 198 6.59 9.77 12.30
N LEU A 199 5.37 9.53 11.82
CA LEU A 199 4.20 10.35 12.11
C LEU A 199 3.16 9.47 12.83
N ILE A 200 2.93 9.72 14.12
CA ILE A 200 2.08 8.86 14.95
C ILE A 200 1.11 9.70 15.79
N GLY A 201 -0.19 9.64 15.50
CA GLY A 201 -1.18 10.49 16.15
C GLY A 201 -2.59 9.95 16.06
N GLY A 202 -3.59 10.83 16.17
CA GLY A 202 -4.96 10.51 15.74
C GLY A 202 -5.02 10.36 14.22
N ASP A 203 -5.93 11.06 13.54
CA ASP A 203 -5.98 10.99 12.08
C ASP A 203 -4.67 11.49 11.44
N ILE A 204 -4.17 10.77 10.43
CA ILE A 204 -3.01 11.17 9.62
C ILE A 204 -3.49 11.54 8.22
N ASN A 205 -3.24 12.80 7.84
CA ASN A 205 -3.62 13.34 6.54
C ASN A 205 -2.39 13.78 5.76
N ILE A 206 -2.21 13.28 4.55
CA ILE A 206 -1.10 13.68 3.66
C ILE A 206 -1.70 14.15 2.33
N PRO A 207 -2.22 15.39 2.23
CA PRO A 207 -2.65 15.95 0.95
C PRO A 207 -1.45 16.58 0.23
N GLY A 208 -1.02 15.97 -0.88
CA GLY A 208 0.09 16.43 -1.71
C GLY A 208 1.47 16.37 -1.05
N GLY A 209 1.55 15.93 0.20
CA GLY A 209 2.79 15.84 0.97
C GLY A 209 3.72 14.72 0.50
N ASN A 210 5.01 14.91 0.72
CA ASN A 210 6.08 13.97 0.43
C ASN A 210 6.80 13.56 1.72
N LEU A 211 6.91 12.26 1.98
CA LEU A 211 7.72 11.66 3.04
C LEU A 211 8.80 10.79 2.41
N THR A 212 10.07 11.04 2.72
CA THR A 212 11.21 10.32 2.15
C THR A 212 12.18 9.83 3.24
N ALA A 213 12.57 8.56 3.19
CA ALA A 213 13.65 8.00 4.01
C ALA A 213 14.50 7.00 3.21
N THR A 214 15.64 7.45 2.67
CA THR A 214 16.58 6.59 1.93
C THR A 214 17.19 5.54 2.86
N ASP A 215 17.22 4.27 2.45
CA ASP A 215 17.60 3.05 3.21
C ASP A 215 17.10 2.99 4.66
N GLY A 216 16.11 3.82 4.98
CA GLY A 216 15.62 4.08 6.33
C GLY A 216 14.25 3.47 6.53
N ARG A 217 13.47 4.11 7.39
CA ARG A 217 12.13 3.63 7.75
C ARG A 217 11.12 4.76 7.80
N ILE A 218 9.93 4.51 7.27
CA ILE A 218 8.78 5.39 7.48
C ILE A 218 7.72 4.67 8.31
N GLU A 219 7.22 5.35 9.34
CA GLU A 219 6.18 4.85 10.24
C GLU A 219 4.98 5.81 10.21
N LEU A 220 3.83 5.33 9.72
CA LEU A 220 2.55 6.04 9.75
C LEU A 220 1.58 5.28 10.65
N GLY A 221 1.30 5.81 11.84
CA GLY A 221 0.48 5.16 12.85
C GLY A 221 -0.67 6.03 13.35
N SER A 222 -1.90 5.65 13.04
CA SER A 222 -3.10 6.39 13.45
C SER A 222 -3.82 5.65 14.58
N VAL A 223 -3.70 6.17 15.79
CA VAL A 223 -4.15 5.52 17.03
C VAL A 223 -5.34 6.24 17.66
N GLY A 224 -6.22 5.44 18.26
CA GLY A 224 -7.37 5.88 19.02
C GLY A 224 -7.05 6.16 20.48
N SER A 225 -8.12 6.28 21.28
CA SER A 225 -8.04 6.72 22.66
C SER A 225 -7.20 5.78 23.55
N ASN A 226 -6.47 6.35 24.51
CA ASN A 226 -5.76 5.63 25.58
C ASN A 226 -4.74 4.58 25.10
N SER A 227 -4.21 4.78 23.90
CA SER A 227 -3.31 3.85 23.23
C SER A 227 -1.86 3.98 23.70
N VAL A 228 -1.09 2.89 23.59
CA VAL A 228 0.36 2.91 23.74
C VAL A 228 1.01 2.31 22.49
N VAL A 229 1.98 3.02 21.93
CA VAL A 229 2.83 2.54 20.84
C VAL A 229 4.23 2.36 21.40
N ASN A 230 4.78 1.15 21.31
CA ASN A 230 6.12 0.85 21.79
C ASN A 230 7.15 1.22 20.71
N LEU A 231 8.29 1.75 21.16
CA LEU A 231 9.43 2.13 20.34
C LEU A 231 10.58 1.18 20.64
N THR A 232 11.11 0.50 19.63
CA THR A 232 12.31 -0.33 19.74
C THR A 232 13.42 0.23 18.85
N PRO A 233 14.49 0.81 19.44
CA PRO A 233 15.66 1.25 18.69
C PRO A 233 16.32 0.07 17.97
N LYS A 234 16.80 0.30 16.75
CA LYS A 234 17.54 -0.66 15.94
C LYS A 234 18.60 0.06 15.11
N ASP A 235 19.86 -0.04 15.52
CA ASP A 235 20.99 0.68 14.93
C ASP A 235 20.72 2.19 14.84
N THR A 236 20.54 2.74 13.64
CA THR A 236 20.17 4.15 13.38
C THR A 236 18.66 4.37 13.17
N SER A 237 17.83 3.35 13.35
CA SER A 237 16.39 3.38 13.08
C SER A 237 15.58 2.98 14.32
N PHE A 238 14.25 3.05 14.22
CA PHE A 238 13.30 2.60 15.24
C PHE A 238 12.23 1.75 14.59
N VAL A 239 11.84 0.67 15.24
CA VAL A 239 10.68 -0.15 14.87
C VAL A 239 9.57 0.13 15.86
N LEU A 240 8.36 0.35 15.35
CA LEU A 240 7.18 0.61 16.17
C LEU A 240 6.31 -0.64 16.31
N ASP A 241 5.83 -0.86 17.52
CA ASP A 241 4.85 -1.90 17.84
C ASP A 241 3.55 -1.27 18.36
N TYR A 242 2.46 -1.64 17.70
CA TYR A 242 1.11 -1.15 17.96
C TYR A 242 0.25 -2.18 18.69
N SER A 243 0.85 -3.23 19.27
CA SER A 243 0.13 -4.25 20.05
C SER A 243 -0.63 -3.68 21.26
N GLY A 244 -0.19 -2.52 21.76
CA GLY A 244 -0.86 -1.75 22.83
C GLY A 244 -2.00 -0.84 22.36
N VAL A 245 -2.41 -0.91 21.08
CA VAL A 245 -3.46 -0.09 20.49
C VAL A 245 -4.73 -0.92 20.31
N GLN A 246 -5.85 -0.47 20.87
CA GLN A 246 -7.14 -1.17 20.79
C GLN A 246 -8.04 -0.62 19.68
N GLU A 247 -8.01 0.68 19.47
CA GLU A 247 -8.77 1.39 18.45
C GLU A 247 -7.77 2.16 17.57
N PHE A 248 -7.97 2.11 16.27
CA PHE A 248 -7.19 2.90 15.31
C PHE A 248 -8.09 4.00 14.72
N GLN A 249 -7.46 5.06 14.20
CA GLN A 249 -8.13 6.15 13.48
C GLN A 249 -7.68 6.15 12.01
N ASP A 250 -8.02 7.18 11.22
CA ASP A 250 -7.88 7.11 9.77
C ASP A 250 -6.53 7.62 9.26
N ILE A 251 -6.06 7.01 8.17
CA ILE A 251 -4.91 7.48 7.38
C ILE A 251 -5.38 7.78 5.96
N SER A 252 -5.23 9.03 5.52
CA SER A 252 -5.61 9.48 4.18
C SER A 252 -4.43 10.10 3.43
N LEU A 253 -4.07 9.49 2.30
CA LEU A 253 -3.12 10.02 1.31
C LEU A 253 -3.91 10.49 0.09
N SER A 254 -3.72 11.75 -0.29
CA SER A 254 -4.48 12.38 -1.39
C SER A 254 -3.67 13.41 -2.15
N GLU A 255 -4.22 13.93 -3.24
CA GLU A 255 -3.62 15.02 -4.03
C GLU A 255 -2.17 14.72 -4.48
N ARG A 256 -1.90 13.48 -4.91
CA ARG A 256 -0.57 13.00 -5.35
C ARG A 256 0.47 12.93 -4.23
N ALA A 257 0.05 12.56 -3.03
CA ALA A 257 0.96 12.31 -1.92
C ALA A 257 1.97 11.20 -2.25
N ILE A 258 3.17 11.31 -1.70
CA ILE A 258 4.24 10.34 -1.90
C ILE A 258 4.83 9.96 -0.54
N VAL A 259 4.87 8.67 -0.25
CA VAL A 259 5.60 8.10 0.87
C VAL A 259 6.60 7.12 0.27
N ILE A 260 7.89 7.37 0.45
CA ILE A 260 8.91 6.62 -0.27
C ILE A 260 10.15 6.30 0.57
N THR A 261 10.56 5.04 0.50
CA THR A 261 11.91 4.61 0.83
C THR A 261 12.61 4.12 -0.44
N SER A 262 13.91 4.33 -0.54
CA SER A 262 14.71 3.84 -1.67
C SER A 262 16.17 3.73 -1.28
N GLY A 263 17.02 3.11 -2.10
CA GLY A 263 18.47 3.07 -1.85
C GLY A 263 19.05 1.68 -2.12
N GLU A 264 20.17 1.38 -1.47
CA GLU A 264 20.88 0.12 -1.65
C GLU A 264 20.03 -1.09 -1.25
N GLY A 265 19.32 -0.98 -0.12
CA GLY A 265 18.36 -1.97 0.41
C GLY A 265 16.93 -1.45 0.46
N GLY A 266 16.65 -0.29 -0.13
CA GLY A 266 15.29 0.21 -0.37
C GLY A 266 14.49 0.70 0.83
N GLY A 267 14.91 0.40 2.07
CA GLY A 267 14.24 0.82 3.31
C GLY A 267 12.89 0.12 3.57
N SER A 268 12.25 0.43 4.70
CA SER A 268 10.97 -0.18 5.12
C SER A 268 9.86 0.85 5.36
N ILE A 269 8.61 0.48 5.14
CA ILE A 269 7.44 1.32 5.45
C ILE A 269 6.43 0.53 6.26
N GLN A 270 5.88 1.12 7.30
CA GLN A 270 4.72 0.58 8.02
C GLN A 270 3.60 1.61 8.07
N VAL A 271 2.39 1.18 7.71
CA VAL A 271 1.17 1.98 7.73
C VAL A 271 0.13 1.23 8.55
N GLN A 272 -0.34 1.83 9.64
CA GLN A 272 -1.29 1.19 10.55
C GLN A 272 -2.39 2.16 11.02
N GLY A 273 -3.64 1.90 10.64
CA GLY A 273 -4.82 2.73 10.93
C GLY A 273 -6.12 1.93 10.81
N ALA A 274 -7.29 2.52 11.05
CA ALA A 274 -8.60 1.87 10.88
C ALA A 274 -8.97 1.85 9.38
N ASN A 275 -9.15 3.04 8.79
CA ASN A 275 -9.29 3.19 7.35
C ASN A 275 -8.01 3.78 6.76
N VAL A 276 -7.38 3.04 5.86
CA VAL A 276 -6.22 3.51 5.08
C VAL A 276 -6.70 3.76 3.66
N THR A 277 -6.71 5.04 3.24
CA THR A 277 -7.20 5.44 1.91
C THR A 277 -6.11 6.17 1.12
N LEU A 278 -5.85 5.70 -0.09
CA LEU A 278 -5.02 6.39 -1.08
C LEU A 278 -5.90 6.78 -2.27
N ARG A 279 -5.92 8.08 -2.60
CA ARG A 279 -6.65 8.63 -3.75
C ARG A 279 -5.80 9.61 -4.54
N ASP A 280 -6.30 10.01 -5.71
CA ASP A 280 -5.72 11.07 -6.54
C ASP A 280 -4.24 10.84 -6.91
N ARG A 281 -3.90 9.60 -7.33
CA ARG A 281 -2.54 9.16 -7.66
C ARG A 281 -1.55 9.30 -6.52
N SER A 282 -1.97 8.92 -5.32
CA SER A 282 -1.06 8.87 -4.17
C SER A 282 -0.28 7.56 -4.14
N PHE A 283 0.93 7.61 -3.60
CA PHE A 283 1.89 6.52 -3.71
C PHE A 283 2.57 6.19 -2.38
N VAL A 284 2.75 4.89 -2.13
CA VAL A 284 3.60 4.34 -1.08
C VAL A 284 4.60 3.38 -1.74
N PHE A 285 5.88 3.70 -1.72
CA PHE A 285 6.90 2.97 -2.48
C PHE A 285 8.10 2.59 -1.62
N ALA A 286 8.60 1.36 -1.81
CA ALA A 286 9.92 0.94 -1.34
C ALA A 286 10.72 0.44 -2.54
N ARG A 287 11.87 1.05 -2.84
CA ARG A 287 12.65 0.76 -4.05
C ARG A 287 14.06 0.26 -3.76
N THR A 288 14.32 -1.01 -4.05
CA THR A 288 15.66 -1.60 -3.99
C THR A 288 16.42 -1.24 -5.27
N ASN A 289 17.28 -0.22 -5.20
CA ASN A 289 18.06 0.27 -6.35
C ASN A 289 19.43 -0.41 -6.46
N GLY A 290 19.92 -0.99 -5.36
CA GLY A 290 21.26 -1.56 -5.27
C GLY A 290 21.30 -3.08 -5.15
N SER A 291 22.36 -3.56 -4.52
CA SER A 291 22.64 -4.97 -4.23
C SER A 291 22.18 -5.43 -2.84
N GLY A 292 21.76 -4.50 -1.98
CA GLY A 292 21.23 -4.80 -0.65
C GLY A 292 19.84 -5.44 -0.70
N SER A 293 19.49 -6.16 0.36
CA SER A 293 18.13 -6.73 0.48
C SER A 293 17.10 -5.64 0.79
N GLY A 294 16.02 -5.64 0.04
CA GLY A 294 14.85 -4.79 0.15
C GLY A 294 14.18 -4.89 1.53
N GLY A 295 13.92 -3.75 2.16
CA GLY A 295 13.00 -3.70 3.29
C GLY A 295 11.54 -3.83 2.85
N ARG A 296 10.67 -4.19 3.80
CA ARG A 296 9.26 -4.51 3.55
C ARG A 296 8.34 -3.30 3.66
N ILE A 297 7.20 -3.38 2.96
CA ILE A 297 6.03 -2.54 3.24
C ILE A 297 5.01 -3.38 4.00
N VAL A 298 4.55 -2.88 5.15
CA VAL A 298 3.48 -3.51 5.94
C VAL A 298 2.31 -2.54 6.08
N VAL A 299 1.13 -2.95 5.60
CA VAL A 299 -0.12 -2.22 5.78
C VAL A 299 -1.03 -3.02 6.70
N LYS A 300 -1.44 -2.44 7.82
CA LYS A 300 -2.38 -3.03 8.77
C LYS A 300 -3.60 -2.12 8.90
N ALA A 301 -4.78 -2.63 8.58
CA ALA A 301 -6.01 -1.84 8.64
C ALA A 301 -7.26 -2.64 9.00
N SER A 302 -8.37 -1.96 9.23
CA SER A 302 -9.70 -2.57 9.06
C SER A 302 -10.07 -2.56 7.58
N HIS A 303 -9.94 -1.39 6.94
CA HIS A 303 -10.20 -1.20 5.52
C HIS A 303 -9.00 -0.56 4.83
N LEU A 304 -8.58 -1.13 3.70
CA LEU A 304 -7.63 -0.51 2.77
C LEU A 304 -8.36 -0.18 1.46
N SER A 305 -8.27 1.08 0.99
CA SER A 305 -8.77 1.49 -0.32
C SER A 305 -7.70 2.20 -1.15
N LEU A 306 -7.49 1.73 -2.39
CA LEU A 306 -6.65 2.37 -3.40
C LEU A 306 -7.53 2.79 -4.58
N GLU A 307 -7.61 4.09 -4.81
CA GLU A 307 -8.47 4.67 -5.83
C GLU A 307 -7.71 5.72 -6.67
N GLY A 308 -8.24 6.06 -7.84
CA GLY A 308 -7.74 7.18 -8.63
C GLY A 308 -6.29 7.02 -9.11
N GLY A 309 -5.86 5.79 -9.44
CA GLY A 309 -4.51 5.50 -9.94
C GLY A 309 -3.44 5.43 -8.85
N SER A 310 -3.85 5.28 -7.59
CA SER A 310 -2.96 5.21 -6.43
C SER A 310 -2.27 3.86 -6.31
N ARG A 311 -1.06 3.83 -5.71
CA ARG A 311 -0.23 2.62 -5.71
C ARG A 311 0.48 2.38 -4.38
N ILE A 312 0.59 1.12 -3.98
CA ILE A 312 1.50 0.64 -2.94
C ILE A 312 2.39 -0.42 -3.57
N THR A 313 3.69 -0.17 -3.67
CA THR A 313 4.62 -1.13 -4.31
C THR A 313 5.98 -1.28 -3.64
N THR A 314 6.47 -2.51 -3.64
CA THR A 314 7.89 -2.82 -3.50
C THR A 314 8.48 -3.06 -4.88
N ASP A 315 9.50 -2.30 -5.27
CA ASP A 315 10.07 -2.36 -6.63
C ASP A 315 11.57 -2.68 -6.57
N VAL A 316 12.02 -3.57 -7.44
CA VAL A 316 13.43 -3.91 -7.64
C VAL A 316 13.93 -3.28 -8.93
N LEU A 317 14.96 -2.46 -8.80
CA LEU A 317 15.65 -1.80 -9.91
C LEU A 317 17.14 -2.19 -10.00
N GLY A 318 17.67 -2.84 -8.96
CA GLY A 318 19.06 -3.27 -8.86
C GLY A 318 19.26 -4.78 -8.91
N SER A 319 20.34 -5.25 -8.28
CA SER A 319 20.71 -6.66 -8.18
C SER A 319 20.34 -7.32 -6.85
N GLY A 320 19.89 -6.54 -5.88
CA GLY A 320 19.46 -7.01 -4.57
C GLY A 320 18.04 -7.55 -4.58
N GLN A 321 17.74 -8.45 -3.64
CA GLN A 321 16.41 -9.00 -3.41
C GLN A 321 15.39 -7.88 -3.11
N GLY A 322 14.20 -7.93 -3.69
CA GLY A 322 13.08 -7.05 -3.37
C GLY A 322 12.47 -7.36 -2.01
N GLY A 323 11.91 -6.34 -1.36
CA GLY A 323 11.18 -6.52 -0.12
C GLY A 323 9.74 -6.97 -0.33
N ASP A 324 9.18 -7.62 0.67
CA ASP A 324 7.79 -8.09 0.65
C ASP A 324 6.80 -6.95 0.87
N LEU A 325 5.63 -7.07 0.23
CA LEU A 325 4.46 -6.25 0.52
C LEU A 325 3.43 -7.10 1.27
N ILE A 326 3.18 -6.75 2.53
CA ILE A 326 2.26 -7.45 3.42
C ILE A 326 1.07 -6.55 3.73
N VAL A 327 -0.13 -6.98 3.36
CA VAL A 327 -1.39 -6.27 3.58
C VAL A 327 -2.30 -7.10 4.46
N ASN A 328 -2.52 -6.63 5.69
CA ASN A 328 -3.43 -7.26 6.64
C ASN A 328 -4.59 -6.30 6.93
N ALA A 329 -5.74 -6.52 6.29
CA ALA A 329 -6.92 -5.67 6.45
C ALA A 329 -8.09 -6.50 7.01
N THR A 330 -8.45 -6.34 8.29
CA THR A 330 -9.37 -7.27 8.96
C THR A 330 -10.75 -7.38 8.30
N GLU A 331 -11.21 -6.35 7.60
CA GLU A 331 -12.52 -6.33 6.97
C GLU A 331 -12.44 -6.35 5.44
N SER A 332 -11.71 -5.41 4.83
CA SER A 332 -11.67 -5.35 3.37
C SER A 332 -10.42 -4.71 2.76
N VAL A 333 -10.03 -5.21 1.60
CA VAL A 333 -9.12 -4.54 0.65
C VAL A 333 -9.88 -4.20 -0.64
N ARG A 334 -9.80 -2.94 -1.07
CA ARG A 334 -10.40 -2.45 -2.31
C ARG A 334 -9.33 -1.80 -3.19
N VAL A 335 -9.15 -2.30 -4.40
CA VAL A 335 -8.27 -1.69 -5.42
C VAL A 335 -9.12 -1.35 -6.63
N ILE A 336 -9.27 -0.06 -6.91
CA ILE A 336 -10.31 0.42 -7.84
C ILE A 336 -9.71 1.39 -8.85
N GLY A 337 -10.03 1.13 -10.11
CA GLY A 337 -9.98 2.13 -11.14
C GLY A 337 -8.61 2.37 -11.75
N VAL A 338 -8.67 3.26 -12.74
CA VAL A 338 -7.56 3.88 -13.45
C VAL A 338 -7.79 5.39 -13.37
N SER A 339 -6.75 6.18 -13.17
CA SER A 339 -6.88 7.64 -13.22
C SER A 339 -7.11 8.13 -14.64
N ALA A 340 -7.58 9.38 -14.77
CA ALA A 340 -7.94 9.98 -16.06
C ALA A 340 -6.80 10.02 -17.11
N ASP A 341 -5.54 9.85 -16.71
CA ASP A 341 -4.36 9.80 -17.60
C ASP A 341 -3.88 8.37 -17.89
N GLY A 342 -4.64 7.34 -17.50
CA GLY A 342 -4.34 5.94 -17.80
C GLY A 342 -3.48 5.21 -16.75
N ASN A 343 -3.21 5.80 -15.58
CA ASN A 343 -2.51 5.08 -14.51
C ASN A 343 -3.48 4.22 -13.70
N PHE A 344 -3.29 2.90 -13.73
CA PHE A 344 -4.05 1.95 -12.91
C PHE A 344 -3.66 2.06 -11.43
N SER A 345 -4.65 1.86 -10.56
CA SER A 345 -4.42 1.62 -9.14
C SER A 345 -3.71 0.26 -8.96
N LEU A 346 -2.72 0.18 -8.07
CA LEU A 346 -1.84 -1.00 -7.97
C LEU A 346 -1.47 -1.36 -6.52
N LEU A 347 -1.67 -2.62 -6.15
CA LEU A 347 -0.88 -3.29 -5.11
C LEU A 347 0.16 -4.18 -5.80
N GLY A 348 1.45 -4.06 -5.49
CA GLY A 348 2.42 -4.92 -6.19
C GLY A 348 3.82 -5.05 -5.62
N ALA A 349 4.47 -6.14 -6.01
CA ALA A 349 5.89 -6.39 -5.78
C ALA A 349 6.54 -6.68 -7.14
N ARG A 350 7.35 -5.75 -7.68
CA ARG A 350 7.75 -5.79 -9.10
C ARG A 350 9.24 -5.79 -9.31
N VAL A 351 9.70 -6.51 -10.33
CA VAL A 351 11.07 -6.45 -10.83
C VAL A 351 11.10 -5.69 -12.15
N PHE A 352 11.83 -4.58 -12.21
CA PHE A 352 11.87 -3.72 -13.39
C PHE A 352 12.80 -4.25 -14.50
N PRO A 353 12.62 -3.80 -15.75
CA PRO A 353 13.55 -4.14 -16.83
C PRO A 353 15.00 -3.80 -16.48
N GLY A 354 15.90 -4.76 -16.69
CA GLY A 354 17.34 -4.63 -16.39
C GLY A 354 17.74 -4.90 -14.94
N ALA A 355 16.78 -5.13 -14.04
CA ALA A 355 17.08 -5.60 -12.69
C ALA A 355 17.43 -7.10 -12.71
N THR A 356 18.39 -7.49 -11.86
CA THR A 356 18.87 -8.88 -11.73
C THR A 356 18.55 -9.49 -10.36
N GLY A 357 18.08 -8.68 -9.41
CA GLY A 357 17.57 -9.16 -8.13
C GLY A 357 16.15 -9.71 -8.26
N ASN A 358 15.82 -10.73 -7.46
CA ASN A 358 14.47 -11.31 -7.47
C ASN A 358 13.48 -10.38 -6.74
N GLY A 359 12.21 -10.44 -7.11
CA GLY A 359 11.11 -9.73 -6.45
C GLY A 359 10.80 -10.33 -5.09
N GLY A 360 10.27 -9.50 -4.18
CA GLY A 360 9.67 -9.98 -2.93
C GLY A 360 8.24 -10.46 -3.15
N ASP A 361 7.66 -11.06 -2.10
CA ASP A 361 6.30 -11.61 -2.14
C ASP A 361 5.25 -10.53 -1.88
N LEU A 362 4.04 -10.76 -2.40
CA LEU A 362 2.83 -10.00 -2.07
C LEU A 362 1.84 -10.89 -1.33
N SER A 363 1.62 -10.59 -0.05
CA SER A 363 0.64 -11.29 0.79
C SER A 363 -0.51 -10.35 1.19
N ILE A 364 -1.74 -10.81 0.98
CA ILE A 364 -2.98 -10.11 1.35
C ILE A 364 -3.81 -11.01 2.24
N THR A 365 -4.03 -10.61 3.50
CA THR A 365 -4.97 -11.26 4.42
C THR A 365 -6.13 -10.32 4.72
N THR A 366 -7.37 -10.73 4.45
CA THR A 366 -8.54 -9.85 4.65
C THR A 366 -9.87 -10.56 4.82
N GLY A 367 -10.91 -9.87 5.28
CA GLY A 367 -12.27 -10.41 5.22
C GLY A 367 -12.77 -10.53 3.77
N GLN A 368 -12.50 -9.52 2.94
CA GLN A 368 -12.90 -9.43 1.53
C GLN A 368 -11.89 -8.68 0.66
N LEU A 369 -11.56 -9.23 -0.51
CA LEU A 369 -10.80 -8.52 -1.54
C LEU A 369 -11.71 -8.15 -2.72
N MET A 370 -11.70 -6.88 -3.11
CA MET A 370 -12.34 -6.40 -4.35
C MET A 370 -11.33 -5.68 -5.25
N VAL A 371 -11.22 -6.13 -6.50
CA VAL A 371 -10.45 -5.47 -7.56
C VAL A 371 -11.40 -5.14 -8.71
N SER A 372 -11.42 -3.89 -9.17
CA SER A 372 -12.39 -3.45 -10.17
C SER A 372 -11.89 -2.31 -11.04
N ASP A 373 -12.59 -2.08 -12.16
CA ASP A 373 -12.44 -0.90 -13.02
C ASP A 373 -11.02 -0.71 -13.60
N GLY A 374 -10.33 -1.81 -13.88
CA GLY A 374 -8.98 -1.82 -14.48
C GLY A 374 -7.82 -1.72 -13.48
N ALA A 375 -8.09 -1.78 -12.18
CA ALA A 375 -7.07 -1.88 -11.14
C ALA A 375 -6.31 -3.22 -11.18
N ILE A 376 -5.12 -3.28 -10.58
CA ILE A 376 -4.25 -4.46 -10.63
C ILE A 376 -3.69 -4.79 -9.25
N VAL A 377 -3.58 -6.10 -8.96
CA VAL A 377 -2.75 -6.64 -7.87
C VAL A 377 -1.69 -7.54 -8.53
N SER A 378 -0.40 -7.28 -8.31
CA SER A 378 0.62 -7.92 -9.15
C SER A 378 2.00 -8.14 -8.54
N ALA A 379 2.54 -9.34 -8.75
CA ALA A 379 3.92 -9.72 -8.52
C ALA A 379 4.71 -9.93 -9.85
N ARG A 380 4.65 -8.95 -10.76
CA ARG A 380 5.24 -9.06 -12.12
C ARG A 380 6.77 -8.92 -12.11
N THR A 381 7.45 -9.75 -12.90
CA THR A 381 8.88 -9.58 -13.25
C THR A 381 9.06 -9.22 -14.73
N PHE A 382 9.88 -8.20 -14.99
CA PHE A 382 10.31 -7.78 -16.33
C PHE A 382 11.83 -7.96 -16.52
N GLY A 383 12.56 -8.31 -15.45
CA GLY A 383 14.02 -8.38 -15.43
C GLY A 383 14.55 -9.81 -15.57
N GLU A 384 15.82 -9.98 -15.21
CA GLU A 384 16.47 -11.29 -15.15
C GLU A 384 16.17 -12.03 -13.84
N GLY A 385 15.84 -11.30 -12.78
CA GLY A 385 15.47 -11.86 -11.49
C GLY A 385 14.06 -12.48 -11.49
N ASP A 386 13.89 -13.53 -10.69
CA ASP A 386 12.62 -14.21 -10.51
C ASP A 386 11.58 -13.28 -9.86
N GLY A 387 10.31 -13.41 -10.22
CA GLY A 387 9.20 -12.74 -9.53
C GLY A 387 8.86 -13.45 -8.22
N GLY A 388 8.31 -12.71 -7.24
CA GLY A 388 7.78 -13.29 -6.01
C GLY A 388 6.37 -13.85 -6.18
N ASP A 389 5.87 -14.49 -5.13
CA ASP A 389 4.53 -15.08 -5.08
C ASP A 389 3.47 -14.03 -4.76
N LEU A 390 2.26 -14.25 -5.29
CA LEU A 390 1.06 -13.52 -4.90
C LEU A 390 0.14 -14.45 -4.10
N THR A 391 0.01 -14.19 -2.81
CA THR A 391 -0.91 -14.91 -1.92
C THR A 391 -2.05 -14.02 -1.46
N VAL A 392 -3.28 -14.50 -1.66
CA VAL A 392 -4.51 -13.86 -1.17
C VAL A 392 -5.23 -14.85 -0.26
N ASP A 393 -5.36 -14.50 1.00
CA ASP A 393 -6.15 -15.21 2.01
C ASP A 393 -7.32 -14.30 2.41
N ALA A 394 -8.53 -14.63 1.94
CA ALA A 394 -9.71 -13.80 2.14
C ALA A 394 -10.87 -14.58 2.77
N ASP A 395 -11.22 -14.32 4.02
CA ASP A 395 -12.17 -15.13 4.80
C ASP A 395 -13.47 -15.46 4.05
N SER A 396 -14.07 -14.46 3.39
CA SER A 396 -15.40 -14.63 2.79
C SER A 396 -15.42 -14.57 1.28
N LYS A 397 -14.69 -13.62 0.65
CA LYS A 397 -14.84 -13.39 -0.80
C LYS A 397 -13.64 -12.69 -1.43
N VAL A 398 -13.23 -13.19 -2.59
CA VAL A 398 -12.41 -12.47 -3.58
C VAL A 398 -13.27 -12.16 -4.80
N GLN A 399 -13.32 -10.89 -5.20
CA GLN A 399 -14.16 -10.43 -6.30
C GLN A 399 -13.38 -9.53 -7.28
N LEU A 400 -13.29 -9.97 -8.53
CA LEU A 400 -12.61 -9.27 -9.62
C LEU A 400 -13.64 -8.93 -10.71
N ILE A 401 -13.76 -7.64 -11.07
CA ILE A 401 -14.86 -7.15 -11.92
C ILE A 401 -14.39 -6.16 -12.98
N GLY A 402 -14.59 -6.53 -14.25
CA GLY A 402 -14.57 -5.58 -15.36
C GLY A 402 -13.24 -5.44 -16.09
N THR A 403 -13.02 -4.28 -16.67
CA THR A 403 -11.77 -3.81 -17.28
C THR A 403 -11.65 -2.30 -17.01
N SER A 404 -10.57 -1.66 -17.44
CA SER A 404 -10.50 -0.19 -17.45
C SER A 404 -11.61 0.40 -18.31
N ALA A 405 -12.00 1.66 -18.04
CA ALA A 405 -13.08 2.33 -18.76
C ALA A 405 -12.89 2.41 -20.29
N ASP A 406 -11.64 2.40 -20.76
CA ASP A 406 -11.29 2.36 -22.18
C ASP A 406 -11.20 0.94 -22.78
N GLY A 407 -11.52 -0.09 -22.00
CA GLY A 407 -11.47 -1.50 -22.36
C GLY A 407 -10.07 -2.08 -22.45
N ARG A 408 -9.01 -1.27 -22.34
CA ARG A 408 -7.63 -1.69 -22.70
C ARG A 408 -6.97 -2.61 -21.69
N PHE A 409 -7.33 -2.48 -20.41
CA PHE A 409 -6.64 -3.17 -19.33
C PHE A 409 -7.62 -4.07 -18.58
N PRO A 410 -7.45 -5.40 -18.60
CA PRO A 410 -8.17 -6.25 -17.67
C PRO A 410 -7.72 -5.94 -16.24
N ASN A 411 -8.66 -5.88 -15.30
CA ASN A 411 -8.26 -5.95 -13.89
C ASN A 411 -7.92 -7.39 -13.53
N GLY A 412 -7.13 -7.56 -12.48
CA GLY A 412 -6.75 -8.90 -12.08
C GLY A 412 -5.70 -9.04 -11.02
N LEU A 413 -5.43 -10.32 -10.73
CA LEU A 413 -4.35 -10.81 -9.89
C LEU A 413 -3.30 -11.45 -10.80
N PHE A 414 -2.06 -10.94 -10.78
CA PHE A 414 -1.04 -11.31 -11.76
C PHE A 414 0.33 -11.61 -11.13
N ALA A 415 0.84 -12.83 -11.32
CA ALA A 415 2.26 -13.16 -11.21
C ALA A 415 2.77 -13.52 -12.62
N GLN A 416 3.41 -12.60 -13.33
CA GLN A 416 3.76 -12.83 -14.73
C GLN A 416 5.21 -12.47 -15.00
N THR A 417 5.86 -13.19 -15.91
CA THR A 417 7.21 -12.89 -16.38
C THR A 417 7.22 -12.42 -17.83
N PHE A 418 8.01 -11.38 -18.11
CA PHE A 418 8.34 -10.88 -19.45
C PHE A 418 9.83 -11.02 -19.78
N GLY A 419 10.64 -11.50 -18.83
CA GLY A 419 12.09 -11.58 -18.94
C GLY A 419 12.60 -13.02 -18.91
N THR A 420 13.85 -13.19 -18.49
CA THR A 420 14.49 -14.51 -18.33
C THR A 420 14.26 -15.10 -16.94
N GLY A 421 13.89 -14.28 -15.95
CA GLY A 421 13.51 -14.77 -14.61
C GLY A 421 12.14 -15.44 -14.64
N ASN A 422 11.95 -16.47 -13.80
CA ASN A 422 10.68 -17.17 -13.66
C ASN A 422 9.66 -16.28 -12.92
N SER A 423 8.37 -16.43 -13.20
CA SER A 423 7.34 -15.79 -12.36
C SER A 423 7.03 -16.64 -11.13
N GLY A 424 6.70 -15.99 -10.01
CA GLY A 424 6.13 -16.70 -8.86
C GLY A 424 4.71 -17.22 -9.09
N ASP A 425 4.17 -17.87 -8.06
CA ASP A 425 2.86 -18.50 -8.05
C ASP A 425 1.76 -17.51 -7.65
N VAL A 426 0.51 -17.84 -8.02
CA VAL A 426 -0.69 -17.18 -7.50
C VAL A 426 -1.47 -18.16 -6.64
N ASN A 427 -1.62 -17.85 -5.36
CA ASN A 427 -2.34 -18.66 -4.38
C ASN A 427 -3.54 -17.89 -3.83
N ILE A 428 -4.74 -18.44 -3.94
CA ILE A 428 -5.98 -17.81 -3.47
C ILE A 428 -6.71 -18.79 -2.54
N ALA A 429 -6.87 -18.42 -1.27
CA ALA A 429 -7.73 -19.08 -0.30
C ALA A 429 -8.93 -18.18 0.02
N THR A 430 -10.16 -18.66 -0.12
CA THR A 430 -11.35 -17.83 0.18
C THR A 430 -12.65 -18.60 0.38
N GLY A 431 -13.67 -18.00 1.01
CA GLY A 431 -15.02 -18.57 0.98
C GLY A 431 -15.62 -18.67 -0.43
N GLN A 432 -15.41 -17.65 -1.26
CA GLN A 432 -15.92 -17.58 -2.63
C GLN A 432 -15.02 -16.73 -3.55
N LEU A 433 -14.66 -17.27 -4.73
CA LEU A 433 -14.00 -16.51 -5.81
C LEU A 433 -15.01 -16.13 -6.90
N ILE A 434 -15.10 -14.84 -7.25
CA ILE A 434 -15.90 -14.33 -8.36
C ILE A 434 -15.00 -13.56 -9.32
N VAL A 435 -14.98 -13.95 -10.59
CA VAL A 435 -14.26 -13.27 -11.67
C VAL A 435 -15.23 -13.00 -12.80
N LYS A 436 -15.50 -11.72 -13.11
CA LYS A 436 -16.52 -11.38 -14.10
C LYS A 436 -16.16 -10.19 -14.98
N ASP A 437 -16.92 -10.07 -16.07
CA ASP A 437 -16.92 -8.92 -16.98
C ASP A 437 -15.53 -8.61 -17.60
N GLY A 438 -14.73 -9.65 -17.86
CA GLY A 438 -13.39 -9.54 -18.48
C GLY A 438 -12.22 -9.51 -17.50
N ALA A 439 -12.48 -9.68 -16.20
CA ALA A 439 -11.45 -9.76 -15.17
C ALA A 439 -10.63 -11.07 -15.26
N ILE A 440 -9.36 -11.03 -14.83
CA ILE A 440 -8.41 -12.14 -15.04
C ILE A 440 -7.62 -12.46 -13.76
N VAL A 441 -7.43 -13.74 -13.46
CA VAL A 441 -6.35 -14.22 -12.57
C VAL A 441 -5.37 -14.98 -13.44
N SER A 442 -4.07 -14.70 -13.32
CA SER A 442 -3.12 -15.45 -14.12
C SER A 442 -1.69 -15.50 -13.61
N ALA A 443 -1.05 -16.65 -13.87
CA ALA A 443 0.39 -16.86 -13.78
C ALA A 443 0.97 -17.18 -15.18
N ARG A 444 1.45 -16.16 -15.90
CA ARG A 444 1.82 -16.28 -17.33
C ARG A 444 3.29 -15.98 -17.58
N THR A 445 3.85 -16.62 -18.60
CA THR A 445 5.11 -16.21 -19.21
C THR A 445 4.89 -15.59 -20.60
N PHE A 446 5.66 -14.54 -20.87
CA PHE A 446 5.80 -13.87 -22.17
C PHE A 446 7.26 -13.94 -22.68
N GLY A 447 8.17 -14.59 -21.95
CA GLY A 447 9.60 -14.59 -22.21
C GLY A 447 10.24 -15.97 -22.08
N GLU A 448 11.51 -15.98 -21.70
CA GLU A 448 12.30 -17.21 -21.54
C GLU A 448 12.06 -17.88 -20.18
N GLY A 449 11.76 -17.09 -19.14
CA GLY A 449 11.44 -17.63 -17.82
C GLY A 449 10.14 -18.42 -17.81
N ASP A 450 10.06 -19.44 -16.96
CA ASP A 450 8.85 -20.23 -16.77
C ASP A 450 7.75 -19.39 -16.08
N GLY A 451 6.50 -19.64 -16.47
CA GLY A 451 5.31 -19.14 -15.79
C GLY A 451 5.02 -19.92 -14.50
N GLY A 452 4.39 -19.27 -13.54
CA GLY A 452 4.06 -19.86 -12.24
C GLY A 452 2.79 -20.70 -12.28
N ASN A 453 2.51 -21.34 -11.15
CA ASN A 453 1.28 -22.06 -10.88
C ASN A 453 0.17 -21.10 -10.43
N LEU A 454 -1.07 -21.53 -10.62
CA LEU A 454 -2.25 -20.86 -10.09
C LEU A 454 -3.05 -21.86 -9.26
N THR A 455 -3.08 -21.66 -7.94
CA THR A 455 -3.88 -22.45 -7.01
C THR A 455 -5.04 -21.62 -6.47
N VAL A 456 -6.25 -22.14 -6.62
CA VAL A 456 -7.47 -21.59 -6.00
C VAL A 456 -8.04 -22.65 -5.06
N ASP A 457 -8.15 -22.31 -3.79
CA ASP A 457 -8.87 -23.05 -2.77
C ASP A 457 -10.05 -22.20 -2.30
N ALA A 458 -11.27 -22.57 -2.70
CA ALA A 458 -12.47 -21.80 -2.40
C ALA A 458 -13.54 -22.66 -1.73
N ASP A 459 -13.88 -22.40 -0.46
CA ASP A 459 -14.74 -23.28 0.35
C ASP A 459 -16.04 -23.67 -0.36
N SER A 460 -16.76 -22.67 -0.86
CA SER A 460 -18.10 -22.88 -1.40
C SER A 460 -18.14 -22.85 -2.93
N LYS A 461 -17.51 -21.84 -3.55
CA LYS A 461 -17.75 -21.56 -4.97
C LYS A 461 -16.65 -20.77 -5.66
N VAL A 462 -16.31 -21.21 -6.87
CA VAL A 462 -15.59 -20.43 -7.89
C VAL A 462 -16.56 -20.11 -9.02
N GLN A 463 -16.72 -18.82 -9.34
CA GLN A 463 -17.65 -18.34 -10.36
C GLN A 463 -16.93 -17.43 -11.36
N LEU A 464 -16.89 -17.86 -12.62
CA LEU A 464 -16.32 -17.13 -13.74
C LEU A 464 -17.43 -16.81 -14.74
N ILE A 465 -17.66 -15.53 -15.05
CA ILE A 465 -18.79 -15.10 -15.89
C ILE A 465 -18.35 -14.11 -16.95
N GLY A 466 -18.76 -14.35 -18.19
CA GLY A 466 -18.77 -13.35 -19.23
C GLY A 466 -17.39 -13.00 -19.79
N THR A 467 -17.38 -11.88 -20.51
CA THR A 467 -16.21 -11.27 -21.15
C THR A 467 -16.24 -9.77 -20.88
N SER A 468 -15.16 -9.07 -21.25
CA SER A 468 -15.16 -7.62 -21.34
C SER A 468 -16.22 -7.13 -22.33
N VAL A 469 -16.63 -5.88 -22.20
CA VAL A 469 -17.69 -5.26 -23.03
C VAL A 469 -17.38 -5.30 -24.52
N ASP A 470 -16.10 -5.18 -24.88
CA ASP A 470 -15.60 -5.27 -26.27
C ASP A 470 -15.32 -6.71 -26.73
N SER A 471 -15.59 -7.69 -25.87
CA SER A 471 -15.31 -9.12 -26.08
C SER A 471 -13.86 -9.37 -26.52
N LEU A 472 -12.92 -8.62 -25.94
CA LEU A 472 -11.48 -8.85 -26.12
C LEU A 472 -10.91 -9.77 -25.03
N PHE A 473 -11.46 -9.69 -23.82
CA PHE A 473 -10.97 -10.43 -22.67
C PHE A 473 -12.06 -11.35 -22.12
N PRO A 474 -11.90 -12.68 -22.17
CA PRO A 474 -12.76 -13.56 -21.40
C PRO A 474 -12.44 -13.43 -19.91
N SER A 475 -13.46 -13.45 -19.06
CA SER A 475 -13.23 -13.64 -17.62
C SER A 475 -12.57 -14.99 -17.40
N GLY A 476 -11.55 -15.08 -16.55
CA GLY A 476 -10.94 -16.40 -16.38
C GLY A 476 -9.72 -16.52 -15.49
N LEU A 477 -9.31 -17.79 -15.37
CA LEU A 477 -8.13 -18.26 -14.66
C LEU A 477 -7.16 -18.84 -15.69
N PHE A 478 -5.90 -18.38 -15.70
CA PHE A 478 -4.94 -18.77 -16.73
C PHE A 478 -3.54 -19.05 -16.21
N THR A 479 -3.01 -20.22 -16.55
CA THR A 479 -1.56 -20.44 -16.65
C THR A 479 -1.21 -20.57 -18.13
N GLN A 480 -0.27 -19.75 -18.61
CA GLN A 480 -0.06 -19.64 -20.05
C GLN A 480 1.35 -19.24 -20.46
N ALA A 481 1.90 -19.98 -21.42
CA ALA A 481 3.04 -19.57 -22.23
C ALA A 481 2.52 -18.83 -23.46
N ASN A 482 2.81 -17.54 -23.56
CA ASN A 482 2.31 -16.69 -24.64
C ASN A 482 3.06 -16.94 -25.96
N ARG A 483 2.57 -16.31 -27.03
CA ARG A 483 3.29 -16.26 -28.30
C ARG A 483 4.67 -15.63 -28.03
N GLU A 484 5.72 -16.23 -28.60
CA GLU A 484 7.14 -15.87 -28.37
C GLU A 484 7.75 -16.34 -27.05
N ALA A 485 6.96 -16.90 -26.12
CA ALA A 485 7.53 -17.49 -24.91
C ALA A 485 8.22 -18.83 -25.20
N THR A 486 9.41 -19.02 -24.66
CA THR A 486 10.15 -20.29 -24.65
C THR A 486 10.08 -20.98 -23.28
N GLY A 487 9.76 -20.23 -22.22
CA GLY A 487 9.41 -20.78 -20.91
C GLY A 487 8.07 -21.50 -20.90
N ASN A 488 7.93 -22.47 -20.00
CA ASN A 488 6.75 -23.32 -19.86
C ASN A 488 5.67 -22.62 -19.02
N ALA A 489 4.41 -23.04 -19.19
CA ALA A 489 3.32 -22.64 -18.30
C ALA A 489 3.21 -23.55 -17.07
N GLY A 490 2.85 -22.99 -15.92
CA GLY A 490 2.62 -23.75 -14.68
C GLY A 490 1.27 -24.46 -14.61
N GLU A 491 1.06 -25.22 -13.53
CA GLU A 491 -0.19 -25.92 -13.23
C GLU A 491 -1.30 -24.96 -12.77
N LEU A 492 -2.53 -25.22 -13.21
CA LEU A 492 -3.72 -24.56 -12.69
C LEU A 492 -4.53 -25.57 -11.86
N LYS A 493 -4.68 -25.29 -10.57
CA LYS A 493 -5.42 -26.13 -9.63
C LYS A 493 -6.59 -25.37 -9.00
N ILE A 494 -7.77 -25.98 -9.01
CA ILE A 494 -8.98 -25.46 -8.36
C ILE A 494 -9.53 -26.51 -7.41
N THR A 495 -9.70 -26.15 -6.14
CA THR A 495 -10.44 -26.91 -5.14
C THR A 495 -11.63 -26.08 -4.69
N THR A 496 -12.85 -26.63 -4.77
CA THR A 496 -14.05 -25.89 -4.34
C THR A 496 -15.27 -26.79 -4.08
N GLY A 497 -16.34 -26.24 -3.52
CA GLY A 497 -17.67 -26.87 -3.56
C GLY A 497 -18.22 -26.92 -4.98
N GLN A 498 -18.30 -25.75 -5.63
CA GLN A 498 -18.89 -25.60 -6.96
C GLN A 498 -18.02 -24.74 -7.89
N LEU A 499 -17.68 -25.26 -9.07
CA LEU A 499 -17.10 -24.47 -10.17
C LEU A 499 -18.18 -24.13 -11.20
N MET A 500 -18.41 -22.84 -11.43
CA MET A 500 -19.29 -22.33 -12.48
C MET A 500 -18.50 -21.47 -13.47
N VAL A 501 -18.54 -21.83 -14.74
CA VAL A 501 -17.92 -21.08 -15.84
C VAL A 501 -19.01 -20.80 -16.87
N SER A 502 -19.38 -19.54 -17.07
CA SER A 502 -20.48 -19.19 -17.97
C SER A 502 -20.22 -18.01 -18.90
N ASP A 503 -21.03 -17.93 -19.96
CA ASP A 503 -21.18 -16.79 -20.85
C ASP A 503 -19.87 -16.36 -21.54
N GLY A 504 -19.03 -17.34 -21.90
CA GLY A 504 -17.74 -17.14 -22.56
C GLY A 504 -16.53 -17.06 -21.64
N ALA A 505 -16.71 -17.16 -20.32
CA ALA A 505 -15.59 -17.25 -19.37
C ALA A 505 -14.76 -18.53 -19.55
N GLN A 506 -13.48 -18.55 -19.15
CA GLN A 506 -12.56 -19.67 -19.42
C GLN A 506 -11.67 -20.02 -18.22
N VAL A 507 -11.33 -21.31 -18.10
CA VAL A 507 -10.19 -21.79 -17.28
C VAL A 507 -9.22 -22.50 -18.22
N ALA A 508 -7.97 -22.04 -18.28
CA ALA A 508 -7.02 -22.61 -19.22
C ALA A 508 -5.59 -22.71 -18.69
N ALA A 509 -4.97 -23.86 -18.94
CA ALA A 509 -3.53 -24.10 -18.80
C ALA A 509 -2.97 -24.44 -20.19
N ARG A 510 -2.36 -23.48 -20.89
CA ARG A 510 -2.10 -23.60 -22.34
C ARG A 510 -0.79 -22.99 -22.81
N THR A 511 -0.38 -23.31 -24.04
CA THR A 511 0.74 -22.68 -24.73
C THR A 511 0.35 -22.17 -26.11
N PHE A 512 0.85 -20.98 -26.43
CA PHE A 512 0.87 -20.36 -27.76
C PHE A 512 2.31 -20.20 -28.30
N GLY A 513 3.32 -20.63 -27.53
CA GLY A 513 4.74 -20.44 -27.81
C GLY A 513 5.47 -21.78 -28.00
N GLU A 514 6.78 -21.75 -27.77
CA GLU A 514 7.65 -22.94 -27.85
C GLU A 514 7.64 -23.75 -26.55
N GLY A 515 7.46 -23.08 -25.40
CA GLY A 515 7.35 -23.75 -24.11
C GLY A 515 6.07 -24.58 -23.98
N ASP A 516 6.10 -25.62 -23.15
CA ASP A 516 4.97 -26.51 -22.91
C ASP A 516 3.84 -25.80 -22.13
N GLY A 517 2.60 -26.21 -22.38
CA GLY A 517 1.43 -25.83 -21.59
C GLY A 517 1.35 -26.57 -20.26
N GLY A 518 0.59 -26.03 -19.31
CA GLY A 518 0.44 -26.59 -17.98
C GLY A 518 -0.70 -27.60 -17.84
N ASN A 519 -0.70 -28.33 -16.73
CA ASN A 519 -1.83 -29.19 -16.34
C ASN A 519 -2.99 -28.38 -15.77
N LEU A 520 -4.20 -28.93 -15.87
CA LEU A 520 -5.40 -28.38 -15.24
C LEU A 520 -6.04 -29.42 -14.33
N ILE A 521 -6.13 -29.11 -13.03
CA ILE A 521 -6.74 -29.97 -12.03
C ILE A 521 -7.92 -29.25 -11.39
N VAL A 522 -9.11 -29.85 -11.49
CA VAL A 522 -10.34 -29.34 -10.89
C VAL A 522 -10.90 -30.39 -9.94
N ASN A 523 -10.97 -30.04 -8.66
CA ASN A 523 -11.61 -30.83 -7.60
C ASN A 523 -12.79 -30.04 -7.05
N ALA A 524 -13.99 -30.32 -7.56
CA ALA A 524 -15.22 -29.66 -7.11
C ALA A 524 -16.12 -30.66 -6.39
N SER A 525 -16.24 -30.60 -5.06
CA SER A 525 -16.90 -31.64 -4.27
C SER A 525 -18.37 -31.88 -4.67
N GLU A 526 -19.06 -30.85 -5.15
CA GLU A 526 -20.46 -30.93 -5.55
C GLU A 526 -20.62 -30.92 -7.07
N LYS A 527 -20.14 -29.86 -7.75
CA LYS A 527 -20.53 -29.61 -9.14
C LYS A 527 -19.49 -28.82 -9.94
N VAL A 528 -19.28 -29.23 -11.20
CA VAL A 528 -18.67 -28.41 -12.26
C VAL A 528 -19.73 -28.12 -13.32
N GLN A 529 -19.92 -26.84 -13.65
CA GLN A 529 -20.89 -26.37 -14.63
C GLN A 529 -20.24 -25.42 -15.63
N LEU A 530 -20.27 -25.80 -16.91
CA LEU A 530 -19.73 -25.04 -18.05
C LEU A 530 -20.89 -24.72 -18.98
N ILE A 531 -21.30 -23.45 -19.10
CA ILE A 531 -22.50 -23.08 -19.85
C ILE A 531 -22.32 -21.83 -20.69
N GLY A 532 -22.66 -21.95 -21.96
CA GLY A 532 -22.88 -20.80 -22.82
C GLY A 532 -21.62 -20.28 -23.51
N THR A 533 -21.83 -19.21 -24.26
CA THR A 533 -20.84 -18.55 -25.09
C THR A 533 -20.91 -17.05 -24.86
N SER A 534 -19.84 -16.33 -25.22
CA SER A 534 -19.86 -14.87 -25.22
C SER A 534 -20.90 -14.36 -26.19
N ALA A 535 -21.40 -13.14 -25.96
CA ALA A 535 -22.47 -12.54 -26.76
C ALA A 535 -22.16 -12.47 -28.27
N ASP A 536 -20.89 -12.36 -28.64
CA ASP A 536 -20.40 -12.35 -30.03
C ASP A 536 -20.00 -13.74 -30.57
N GLY A 537 -20.17 -14.78 -29.76
CA GLY A 537 -19.82 -16.16 -30.08
C GLY A 537 -18.31 -16.45 -30.17
N ARG A 538 -17.43 -15.49 -29.86
CA ARG A 538 -15.97 -15.68 -29.97
C ARG A 538 -15.40 -16.61 -28.89
N PHE A 539 -15.95 -16.54 -27.68
CA PHE A 539 -15.50 -17.35 -26.56
C PHE A 539 -16.58 -18.34 -26.16
N VAL A 540 -16.21 -19.60 -26.04
CA VAL A 540 -17.04 -20.65 -25.47
C VAL A 540 -16.61 -20.86 -24.02
N SER A 541 -17.57 -21.09 -23.11
CA SER A 541 -17.25 -21.43 -21.74
C SER A 541 -16.68 -22.84 -21.63
N GLY A 542 -15.55 -22.99 -20.95
CA GLY A 542 -14.87 -24.29 -20.94
C GLY A 542 -13.63 -24.38 -20.07
N LEU A 543 -13.11 -25.62 -20.02
CA LEU A 543 -11.87 -26.00 -19.38
C LEU A 543 -10.90 -26.46 -20.47
N PHE A 544 -9.69 -25.89 -20.48
CA PHE A 544 -8.77 -26.04 -21.61
C PHE A 544 -7.34 -26.41 -21.17
N THR A 545 -6.81 -27.49 -21.74
CA THR A 545 -5.36 -27.69 -21.91
C THR A 545 -5.05 -27.68 -23.40
N GLN A 546 -4.27 -26.71 -23.87
CA GLN A 546 -4.12 -26.49 -25.31
C GLN A 546 -2.70 -26.13 -25.73
N ALA A 547 -2.30 -26.59 -26.91
CA ALA A 547 -1.10 -26.17 -27.61
C ALA A 547 -1.43 -25.66 -29.02
N GLN A 548 -1.27 -24.35 -29.22
CA GLN A 548 -1.33 -23.73 -30.56
C GLN A 548 0.05 -23.40 -31.13
N GLY A 549 1.08 -23.39 -30.29
CA GLY A 549 2.48 -23.23 -30.70
C GLY A 549 3.19 -24.57 -30.86
N THR A 550 4.52 -24.52 -30.91
CA THR A 550 5.37 -25.72 -31.06
C THR A 550 5.59 -26.49 -29.76
N GLY A 551 5.22 -25.93 -28.60
CA GLY A 551 5.18 -26.67 -27.34
C GLY A 551 4.02 -27.68 -27.26
N ASN A 552 4.12 -28.63 -26.33
CA ASN A 552 3.04 -29.58 -26.04
C ASN A 552 1.93 -28.93 -25.21
N ALA A 553 0.72 -29.46 -25.27
CA ALA A 553 -0.30 -29.13 -24.28
C ALA A 553 0.07 -29.77 -22.94
N GLY A 554 -0.62 -29.37 -21.86
CA GLY A 554 -0.48 -30.03 -20.56
C GLY A 554 -0.71 -31.53 -20.65
N LYS A 555 0.02 -32.31 -19.84
CA LYS A 555 -0.09 -33.77 -19.81
C LYS A 555 -1.48 -34.23 -19.38
N LEU A 556 -2.15 -33.47 -18.51
CA LEU A 556 -3.39 -33.87 -17.89
C LEU A 556 -4.36 -32.70 -17.67
N LEU A 557 -5.61 -32.91 -18.11
CA LEU A 557 -6.79 -32.20 -17.65
C LEU A 557 -7.59 -33.17 -16.77
N ASN A 558 -7.58 -32.98 -15.46
CA ASN A 558 -8.25 -33.86 -14.48
C ASN A 558 -9.42 -33.15 -13.81
N ILE A 559 -10.60 -33.77 -13.85
CA ILE A 559 -11.81 -33.28 -13.18
C ILE A 559 -12.30 -34.35 -12.21
N THR A 560 -12.42 -33.98 -10.93
CA THR A 560 -13.09 -34.79 -9.90
C THR A 560 -14.30 -34.02 -9.38
N THR A 561 -15.51 -34.56 -9.53
CA THR A 561 -16.72 -33.86 -9.06
C THR A 561 -17.92 -34.76 -8.80
N GLY A 562 -18.89 -34.30 -8.00
CA GLY A 562 -20.18 -34.99 -7.88
C GLY A 562 -20.97 -34.98 -9.21
N GLN A 563 -21.06 -33.83 -9.85
CA GLN A 563 -21.81 -33.66 -11.10
C GLN A 563 -21.05 -32.78 -12.09
N LEU A 564 -20.88 -33.24 -13.33
CA LEU A 564 -20.37 -32.45 -14.43
C LEU A 564 -21.50 -32.08 -15.40
N ILE A 565 -21.71 -30.79 -15.65
CA ILE A 565 -22.66 -30.27 -16.62
C ILE A 565 -21.90 -29.45 -17.66
N VAL A 566 -22.03 -29.81 -18.93
CA VAL A 566 -21.45 -29.09 -20.06
C VAL A 566 -22.56 -28.75 -21.07
N SER A 567 -22.79 -27.47 -21.28
CA SER A 567 -23.73 -26.92 -22.26
C SER A 567 -23.01 -25.88 -23.12
N ASP A 568 -23.10 -26.00 -24.46
CA ASP A 568 -22.59 -25.01 -25.42
C ASP A 568 -21.06 -24.85 -25.48
N GLY A 569 -20.30 -25.63 -24.70
CA GLY A 569 -18.84 -25.50 -24.61
C GLY A 569 -18.09 -26.81 -24.40
N PRO A 570 -16.74 -26.78 -24.36
CA PRO A 570 -15.94 -27.99 -24.22
C PRO A 570 -15.22 -28.14 -22.86
N VAL A 571 -15.03 -29.38 -22.45
CA VAL A 571 -13.80 -29.80 -21.76
C VAL A 571 -12.84 -30.25 -22.85
N SER A 572 -11.61 -29.72 -22.90
CA SER A 572 -10.76 -29.92 -24.08
C SER A 572 -9.28 -30.00 -23.75
N ALA A 573 -8.67 -31.14 -24.09
CA ALA A 573 -7.22 -31.29 -24.26
C ALA A 573 -6.90 -31.36 -25.76
N ARG A 574 -6.16 -30.39 -26.31
CA ARG A 574 -5.93 -30.27 -27.77
C ARG A 574 -4.52 -29.80 -28.12
N SER A 575 -4.00 -30.37 -29.20
CA SER A 575 -2.86 -29.82 -29.96
C SER A 575 -3.32 -29.45 -31.36
N PHE A 576 -2.87 -28.31 -31.88
CA PHE A 576 -3.12 -27.88 -33.24
C PHE A 576 -1.98 -28.22 -34.21
N GLU A 577 -0.83 -28.65 -33.68
CA GLU A 577 0.33 -29.11 -34.46
C GLU A 577 0.41 -30.64 -34.44
N GLN A 578 0.71 -31.23 -35.60
CA GLN A 578 0.58 -32.68 -35.84
C GLN A 578 1.53 -33.54 -34.97
N GLU A 579 2.65 -32.98 -34.52
CA GLU A 579 3.67 -33.69 -33.73
C GLU A 579 3.58 -33.43 -32.21
N ASN A 580 2.71 -32.51 -31.79
CA ASN A 580 2.63 -32.08 -30.39
C ASN A 580 1.57 -32.86 -29.62
N SER A 581 1.89 -33.22 -28.37
CA SER A 581 0.96 -33.94 -27.52
C SER A 581 -0.21 -33.03 -27.09
N ALA A 582 -1.43 -33.53 -27.24
CA ALA A 582 -2.63 -32.88 -26.72
C ALA A 582 -2.86 -33.14 -25.21
N GLY A 583 -2.21 -34.15 -24.65
CA GLY A 583 -2.45 -34.63 -23.28
C GLY A 583 -3.68 -35.53 -23.13
N GLU A 584 -4.00 -35.88 -21.88
CA GLU A 584 -5.14 -36.71 -21.53
C GLU A 584 -6.24 -35.91 -20.80
N VAL A 585 -7.51 -36.22 -21.09
CA VAL A 585 -8.65 -35.78 -20.28
C VAL A 585 -9.09 -36.92 -19.37
N LYS A 586 -9.06 -36.70 -18.06
CA LYS A 586 -9.54 -37.64 -17.05
C LYS A 586 -10.70 -37.02 -16.27
N ILE A 587 -11.83 -37.70 -16.26
CA ILE A 587 -13.03 -37.25 -15.55
C ILE A 587 -13.48 -38.35 -14.60
N ASN A 588 -13.58 -38.00 -13.32
CA ASN A 588 -14.17 -38.80 -12.27
C ASN A 588 -15.41 -38.06 -11.74
N ALA A 589 -16.58 -38.48 -12.18
CA ALA A 589 -17.84 -37.89 -11.74
C ALA A 589 -18.95 -38.92 -11.50
N ASN A 590 -19.83 -38.64 -10.53
CA ASN A 590 -21.00 -39.52 -10.29
C ASN A 590 -22.03 -39.40 -11.43
N SER A 591 -22.10 -38.25 -12.09
CA SER A 591 -22.96 -38.01 -13.25
C SER A 591 -22.36 -36.98 -14.20
N ILE A 592 -22.58 -37.18 -15.51
CA ILE A 592 -22.12 -36.31 -16.59
C ILE A 592 -23.32 -35.99 -17.48
N PHE A 593 -23.58 -34.70 -17.70
CA PHE A 593 -24.64 -34.18 -18.56
C PHE A 593 -24.03 -33.34 -19.69
N LEU A 594 -24.22 -33.78 -20.93
CA LEU A 594 -23.80 -33.07 -22.13
C LEU A 594 -25.05 -32.63 -22.91
N ASN A 595 -25.26 -31.32 -23.00
CA ASN A 595 -26.42 -30.73 -23.67
C ASN A 595 -25.97 -29.67 -24.67
N ASN A 596 -26.80 -29.34 -25.65
CA ASN A 596 -26.60 -28.20 -26.56
C ASN A 596 -25.17 -28.13 -27.13
N ASN A 597 -24.70 -29.18 -27.82
CA ASN A 597 -23.34 -29.28 -28.35
C ASN A 597 -22.21 -29.27 -27.30
N GLY A 598 -22.50 -29.59 -26.03
CA GLY A 598 -21.49 -29.86 -25.02
C GLY A 598 -20.61 -31.04 -25.42
N ILE A 599 -19.29 -30.87 -25.36
CA ILE A 599 -18.29 -31.84 -25.81
C ILE A 599 -17.24 -32.07 -24.73
N ILE A 600 -16.77 -33.30 -24.61
CA ILE A 600 -15.56 -33.70 -23.86
C ILE A 600 -14.56 -34.23 -24.87
#